data_AF-A0A8T8CAA5-F1
#
_entry.id   AF-A0A8T8CAA5-F1
#
_cell.length_a   1.000
_cell.length_b   1.000
_cell.length_c   1.000
_cell.angle_alpha   90.00
_cell.angle_beta   90.00
_cell.angle_gamma   90.00
#
_symmetry.space_group_name_H-M   'P 1'
#
loop_
_entity.id
_entity.type
_entity.pdbx_description
1 polymer ?
#
loop_
_entity_poly.entity_id
_entity_poly.type
_entity_poly.pdbx_seq_one_letter_code
_entity_poly.pdbx_strand_id
1 'polypeptide(L)'
;MLSLTRLPFVIHDSMIYKNIEIAATEHIIKILASFKQKQVFLAFDEAKKFNSATQQTLQTNRVLQLHRDKLLYIKDWRAKEKRT
;
A
#
# COMPACT_ATOMS: atom_id res chain seq x y z
N MET A 1 -2.20 6.15 -18.64
CA MET A 1 -1.42 7.30 -18.13
C MET A 1 -0.01 6.90 -17.72
N LEU A 2 0.22 5.95 -16.80
CA LEU A 2 1.57 5.44 -16.49
C LEU A 2 2.25 4.79 -17.71
N SER A 3 1.49 4.07 -18.54
CA SER A 3 1.96 3.43 -19.77
C SER A 3 2.54 4.40 -20.82
N LEU A 4 2.17 5.67 -20.75
CA LEU A 4 2.57 6.70 -21.72
C LEU A 4 3.90 7.37 -21.35
N THR A 5 4.45 7.08 -20.17
CA THR A 5 5.70 7.69 -19.69
C THR A 5 6.87 6.73 -19.92
N ARG A 6 8.11 7.25 -19.89
CA ARG A 6 9.33 6.43 -19.87
C ARG A 6 9.69 5.92 -18.47
N LEU A 7 8.89 6.24 -17.45
CA LEU A 7 9.19 5.86 -16.07
C LEU A 7 9.03 4.33 -15.90
N PRO A 8 10.05 3.63 -15.38
CA PRO A 8 10.02 2.17 -15.22
C PRO A 8 9.20 1.74 -14.00
N PHE A 9 9.14 2.57 -12.96
CA PHE A 9 8.39 2.30 -11.73
C PHE A 9 7.86 3.57 -11.10
N VAL A 10 6.88 3.41 -10.20
CA VAL A 10 6.33 4.49 -9.36
C VAL A 10 6.19 3.98 -7.94
N ILE A 11 6.53 4.83 -6.97
CA ILE A 11 6.36 4.56 -5.54
C ILE A 11 5.48 5.67 -4.99
N HIS A 12 4.40 5.31 -4.29
CA HIS A 12 3.53 6.30 -3.67
C HIS A 12 3.13 5.90 -2.25
N ASP A 13 3.31 6.86 -1.33
CA ASP A 13 2.80 6.84 0.03
C ASP A 13 1.65 7.84 0.13
N SER A 14 0.48 7.43 -0.38
CA SER A 14 -0.65 8.34 -0.52
C SER A 14 -1.80 7.92 0.39
N MET A 15 -2.25 8.86 1.21
CA MET A 15 -3.44 8.73 2.04
C MET A 15 -4.75 8.82 1.23
N ILE A 16 -4.65 9.02 -0.09
CA ILE A 16 -5.81 9.27 -0.96
C ILE A 16 -6.86 8.15 -0.91
N TYR A 17 -6.43 6.91 -0.72
CA TYR A 17 -7.32 5.75 -0.66
C TYR A 17 -8.28 5.76 0.52
N LYS A 18 -8.01 6.57 1.56
CA LYS A 18 -8.90 6.73 2.73
C LYS A 18 -10.10 7.63 2.42
N ASN A 19 -10.01 8.46 1.37
CA ASN A 19 -11.03 9.44 1.00
C ASN A 19 -11.77 9.07 -0.30
N ILE A 20 -11.44 7.92 -0.90
CA ILE A 20 -12.10 7.40 -2.11
C ILE A 20 -13.09 6.32 -1.67
N GLU A 21 -14.21 6.19 -2.38
CA GLU A 21 -15.14 5.10 -2.18
C GLU A 21 -14.44 3.73 -2.28
N ILE A 22 -14.87 2.78 -1.44
CA ILE A 22 -14.31 1.42 -1.39
C ILE A 22 -14.32 0.79 -2.79
N ALA A 23 -15.46 0.78 -3.47
CA ALA A 23 -15.62 0.19 -4.80
C ALA A 23 -14.66 0.81 -5.84
N ALA A 24 -14.52 2.14 -5.84
CA ALA A 24 -13.59 2.84 -6.73
C ALA A 24 -12.13 2.45 -6.44
N THR A 25 -11.76 2.34 -5.17
CA THR A 25 -10.42 1.90 -4.76
C THR A 25 -10.12 0.47 -5.20
N GLU A 26 -11.08 -0.45 -5.10
CA GLU A 26 -10.94 -1.83 -5.60
C GLU A 26 -10.65 -1.87 -7.10
N HIS A 27 -11.37 -1.06 -7.88
CA HIS A 27 -11.12 -0.93 -9.31
C HIS A 27 -9.74 -0.33 -9.63
N ILE A 28 -9.30 0.67 -8.86
CA ILE A 28 -7.95 1.25 -9.00
C ILE A 28 -6.90 0.17 -8.73
N ILE A 29 -7.02 -0.60 -7.65
CA ILE A 29 -6.07 -1.68 -7.31
C ILE A 29 -6.04 -2.72 -8.42
N LYS A 30 -7.20 -3.11 -8.97
CA LYS A 30 -7.28 -4.05 -10.10
C LYS A 30 -6.53 -3.53 -11.33
N ILE A 31 -6.68 -2.23 -11.64
CA ILE A 31 -5.95 -1.59 -12.74
C ILE A 31 -4.45 -1.60 -12.47
N LEU A 32 -4.01 -1.20 -11.28
CA LEU A 32 -2.60 -1.16 -10.91
C LEU A 32 -1.95 -2.57 -10.96
N ALA A 33 -2.65 -3.59 -10.47
CA ALA A 33 -2.19 -4.99 -10.52
C ALA A 33 -2.12 -5.57 -11.95
N SER A 34 -2.79 -4.94 -12.92
CA SER A 34 -2.75 -5.39 -14.32
C SER A 34 -1.47 -4.99 -15.06
N PHE A 35 -0.70 -4.02 -14.55
CA PHE A 35 0.55 -3.58 -15.19
C PHE A 35 1.59 -4.70 -15.15
N LYS A 36 2.03 -5.15 -16.34
CA LYS A 36 3.05 -6.21 -16.47
C LYS A 36 4.47 -5.70 -16.71
N GLN A 37 4.59 -4.53 -17.34
CA GLN A 37 5.88 -3.96 -17.77
C GLN A 37 6.41 -2.87 -16.83
N LYS A 38 5.59 -2.43 -15.88
CA LYS A 38 5.91 -1.34 -14.95
C LYS A 38 5.62 -1.78 -13.53
N GLN A 39 6.50 -1.40 -12.60
CA GLN A 39 6.33 -1.73 -11.18
C GLN A 39 5.67 -0.58 -10.43
N VAL A 40 4.69 -0.90 -9.60
CA VAL A 40 3.97 0.08 -8.77
C VAL A 40 4.09 -0.35 -7.32
N PHE A 41 4.74 0.49 -6.51
CA PHE A 41 4.85 0.30 -5.07
C PHE A 41 3.88 1.23 -4.37
N LEU A 42 3.05 0.65 -3.49
CA LEU A 42 2.03 1.38 -2.78
C LEU A 42 2.06 1.06 -1.28
N ALA A 43 2.03 2.10 -0.46
CA ALA A 43 1.67 1.95 0.94
C ALA A 43 0.14 1.83 1.05
N PHE A 44 -0.33 0.79 1.76
CA PHE A 44 -1.75 0.51 1.86
C PHE A 44 -2.15 0.13 3.28
N ASP A 45 -3.18 0.79 3.78
CA ASP A 45 -3.79 0.52 5.07
C ASP A 45 -5.17 -0.13 4.89
N GLU A 46 -5.74 -0.64 5.99
CA GLU A 46 -7.15 -1.05 6.07
C GLU A 46 -7.61 -2.08 5.02
N ALA A 47 -6.69 -2.93 4.53
CA ALA A 47 -6.96 -3.92 3.48
C ALA A 47 -8.19 -4.82 3.75
N LYS A 48 -8.57 -5.02 5.02
CA LYS A 48 -9.73 -5.83 5.43
C LYS A 48 -11.10 -5.25 5.02
N LYS A 49 -11.18 -3.97 4.62
CA LYS A 49 -12.45 -3.33 4.22
C LYS A 49 -12.90 -3.67 2.79
N PHE A 50 -11.99 -4.22 1.98
CA PHE A 50 -12.23 -4.50 0.56
C PHE A 50 -12.75 -5.92 0.32
N ASN A 51 -13.27 -6.18 -0.86
CA ASN A 51 -13.73 -7.50 -1.28
C ASN A 51 -12.59 -8.54 -1.30
N SER A 52 -12.95 -9.83 -1.28
CA SER A 52 -12.00 -10.94 -1.19
C SER A 52 -10.97 -10.95 -2.32
N ALA A 53 -11.36 -10.58 -3.54
CA ALA A 53 -10.46 -10.56 -4.70
C ALA A 53 -9.38 -9.47 -4.56
N THR A 54 -9.76 -8.29 -4.07
CA THR A 54 -8.84 -7.18 -3.80
C THR A 54 -7.92 -7.53 -2.64
N GLN A 55 -8.47 -8.11 -1.56
CA GLN A 55 -7.66 -8.61 -0.45
C GLN A 55 -6.63 -9.63 -0.93
N GLN A 56 -7.03 -10.60 -1.74
CA GLN A 56 -6.11 -11.60 -2.27
C GLN A 56 -5.02 -10.97 -3.14
N THR A 57 -5.37 -10.01 -4.00
CA THR A 57 -4.40 -9.25 -4.81
C THR A 57 -3.37 -8.54 -3.94
N LEU A 58 -3.82 -7.86 -2.88
CA LEU A 58 -2.93 -7.17 -1.93
C LEU A 58 -2.04 -8.16 -1.18
N GLN A 59 -2.57 -9.31 -0.75
CA GLN A 59 -1.81 -10.35 -0.04
C GLN A 59 -0.74 -10.98 -0.94
N THR A 60 -1.08 -11.36 -2.16
CA THR A 60 -0.16 -11.99 -3.12
C THR A 60 0.99 -11.06 -3.52
N ASN A 61 0.72 -9.76 -3.62
CA ASN A 61 1.74 -8.76 -4.00
C ASN A 61 2.39 -8.07 -2.79
N ARG A 62 2.13 -8.53 -1.56
CA ARG A 62 2.63 -7.90 -0.34
C ARG A 62 4.13 -8.15 -0.18
N VAL A 63 4.92 -7.11 -0.33
CA VAL A 63 6.37 -7.16 -0.07
C VAL A 63 6.67 -7.01 1.42
N LEU A 64 5.94 -6.13 2.11
CA LEU A 64 6.17 -5.81 3.51
C LEU A 64 4.85 -5.56 4.24
N GLN A 65 4.77 -6.00 5.50
CA GLN A 65 3.69 -5.65 6.41
C GLN A 65 4.25 -5.15 7.72
N LEU A 66 3.84 -3.95 8.12
CA LEU A 66 4.19 -3.39 9.42
C LEU A 66 3.08 -3.70 10.43
N HIS A 67 3.49 -3.89 11.69
CA HIS A 67 2.58 -4.05 12.82
C HIS A 67 3.00 -3.11 13.94
N ARG A 68 2.13 -2.98 14.95
CA ARG A 68 2.45 -2.25 16.17
C ARG A 68 3.78 -2.70 16.79
N ASP A 69 4.05 -4.00 16.76
CA ASP A 69 5.24 -4.62 17.38
C ASP A 69 6.29 -5.07 16.34
N LYS A 70 6.00 -4.84 15.05
CA LYS A 70 6.89 -5.15 13.93
C LYS A 70 7.09 -3.87 13.12
N LEU A 71 7.96 -3.03 13.65
CA LEU A 71 8.29 -1.73 13.07
C LEU A 71 9.23 -1.89 11.88
N LEU A 72 9.23 -0.88 11.01
CA LEU A 72 10.21 -0.80 9.91
C LEU A 72 11.63 -0.53 10.43
N TYR A 73 11.72 0.23 11.53
CA TYR A 73 12.96 0.72 12.09
C TYR A 73 13.26 0.08 13.44
N ILE A 74 14.54 0.11 13.82
CA ILE A 74 15.02 -0.40 15.11
C ILE A 74 14.52 0.46 16.28
N LYS A 75 14.42 1.79 16.08
CA LYS A 75 13.93 2.72 17.11
C LYS A 75 12.40 2.82 17.06
N ASP A 76 11.76 2.69 18.22
CA ASP A 76 10.34 2.99 18.39
C ASP A 76 10.16 4.43 18.92
N TRP A 77 9.70 5.34 18.05
CA TRP A 77 9.43 6.74 18.44
C TRP A 77 8.19 6.92 19.33
N ARG A 78 7.38 5.87 19.53
CA ARG A 78 6.26 5.90 20.48
C ARG A 78 6.70 5.57 21.90
N ALA A 79 7.87 4.93 22.06
CA ALA A 79 8.44 4.69 23.37
C ALA A 79 8.77 6.05 23.99
N LYS A 80 8.00 6.46 25.01
CA LYS A 80 8.35 7.62 25.82
C LYS A 80 9.70 7.32 26.45
N GLU A 81 10.70 8.17 26.21
CA GLU A 81 11.93 8.14 27.00
C GLU A 81 11.51 8.24 28.47
N LYS A 82 11.90 7.24 29.28
CA LYS A 82 11.82 7.37 30.72
C LYS A 82 12.73 8.56 31.07
N ARG A 83 12.12 9.72 31.33
CA ARG A 83 12.80 10.83 31.99
C ARG A 83 13.16 10.33 33.38
N THR A 84 14.40 9.88 33.52
CA THR A 84 15.04 9.58 34.80
C THR A 84 15.63 10.87 35.34
#